data_AF-A0A3L6ZZA2-F1
#
_entry.id   AF-A0A3L6ZZA2-F1
#
_cell.length_a   1.000
_cell.length_b   1.000
_cell.length_c   1.000
_cell.angle_alpha   90.00
_cell.angle_beta   90.00
_cell.angle_gamma   90.00
#
_symmetry.space_group_name_H-M   'P 1'
#
loop_
_entity.id
_entity.type
_entity.pdbx_description
1 polymer ?
#
loop_
_entity_poly.entity_id
_entity_poly.type
_entity_poly.pdbx_seq_one_letter_code
_entity_poly.pdbx_strand_id
1 'polypeptide(L)'
;MSGIIGAAGAAQTLSLAAMEEASRQGKRDTDIEHLLLALALSDRPAGSALRACGVSLSAVRRAIRDQEAAELAALGMSVRMPEPGRIVFHETSGYAWTRRAEALLSSAASARSDSEGAGYTERVLTLLLVEPSGRVSDVLARCGTSTAEVRLALAGDTGKIPAASSARARMELDVAGAAGTRGWVSGTSEVFVPAVPADVWALLVDPLRIPEWFPAIGTVSGLAEDKGLEDNESSRRWWALAPTTRPDGKSIRVREQFRRRTVQMIEARAGESVRWRFEFPDAARAGTQDIVCDLREDAGGTRVRLTALWARPQGWCRLVGVLLSGPRRLVIWLNLFQIGGALSRAFR
;
A
#
# COMPACT_ATOMS: atom_id res chain seq x y z
N MET A 1 5.49 20.90 12.11
CA MET A 1 5.38 20.62 10.65
C MET A 1 5.27 19.13 10.32
N SER A 2 6.08 18.23 10.90
CA SER A 2 6.04 16.80 10.57
C SER A 2 4.73 16.06 10.91
N GLY A 3 4.02 16.46 11.97
CA GLY A 3 2.73 15.86 12.33
C GLY A 3 1.59 16.18 11.35
N ILE A 4 1.57 17.41 10.81
CA ILE A 4 0.56 17.84 9.84
C ILE A 4 0.76 17.12 8.50
N ILE A 5 2.01 16.98 8.05
CA ILE A 5 2.34 16.25 6.80
C ILE A 5 1.96 14.77 6.93
N GLY A 6 2.19 14.15 8.10
CA GLY A 6 1.81 12.76 8.37
C GLY A 6 0.28 12.56 8.40
N ALA A 7 -0.46 13.50 9.01
CA ALA A 7 -1.92 13.45 9.04
C ALA A 7 -2.52 13.64 7.64
N ALA A 8 -2.00 14.57 6.85
CA ALA A 8 -2.43 14.79 5.46
C ALA A 8 -2.19 13.56 4.58
N GLY A 9 -1.02 12.92 4.71
CA GLY A 9 -0.71 11.68 3.98
C GLY A 9 -1.61 10.50 4.39
N ALA A 10 -1.91 10.37 5.68
CA ALA A 10 -2.84 9.35 6.18
C ALA A 10 -4.27 9.59 5.66
N ALA A 11 -4.73 10.85 5.69
CA ALA A 11 -6.05 11.24 5.18
C ALA A 11 -6.19 11.00 3.67
N GLN A 12 -5.15 11.34 2.90
CA GLN A 12 -5.12 11.08 1.46
C GLN A 12 -5.16 9.58 1.17
N THR A 13 -4.34 8.78 1.87
CA THR A 13 -4.28 7.32 1.67
C THR A 13 -5.61 6.65 2.01
N LEU A 14 -6.21 7.05 3.13
CA LEU A 14 -7.51 6.54 3.56
C LEU A 14 -8.62 6.90 2.57
N SER A 15 -8.65 8.17 2.13
CA SER A 15 -9.64 8.64 1.16
C SER A 15 -9.52 7.91 -0.17
N LEU A 16 -8.30 7.72 -0.66
CA LEU A 16 -8.04 6.98 -1.89
C LEU A 16 -8.56 5.55 -1.79
N ALA A 17 -8.21 4.83 -0.73
CA ALA A 17 -8.62 3.44 -0.54
C ALA A 17 -10.15 3.30 -0.41
N ALA A 18 -10.82 4.26 0.24
CA ALA A 18 -12.27 4.26 0.35
C ALA A 18 -12.94 4.48 -1.02
N MET A 19 -12.45 5.44 -1.82
CA MET A 19 -12.96 5.70 -3.16
C MET A 19 -12.67 4.55 -4.14
N GLU A 20 -11.51 3.90 -4.02
CA GLU A 20 -11.20 2.68 -4.77
C GLU A 20 -12.24 1.60 -4.48
N GLU A 21 -12.62 1.40 -3.22
CA GLU A 21 -13.63 0.41 -2.84
C GLU A 21 -15.05 0.79 -3.25
N ALA A 22 -15.42 2.06 -3.20
CA ALA A 22 -16.69 2.53 -3.76
C ALA A 22 -16.76 2.26 -5.27
N SER A 23 -15.68 2.57 -6.00
CA SER A 23 -15.58 2.32 -7.45
C SER A 23 -15.72 0.84 -7.80
N ARG A 24 -15.18 -0.05 -6.96
CA ARG A 24 -15.27 -1.51 -7.11
C ARG A 24 -16.72 -2.00 -7.08
N GLN A 25 -17.59 -1.30 -6.35
CA GLN A 25 -19.02 -1.58 -6.25
C GLN A 25 -19.84 -0.81 -7.31
N GLY A 26 -19.18 -0.10 -8.23
CA GLY A 26 -19.84 0.78 -9.20
C GLY A 26 -20.44 2.04 -8.59
N LYS A 27 -20.16 2.34 -7.32
CA LYS A 27 -20.67 3.52 -6.61
C LYS A 27 -19.79 4.74 -6.90
N ARG A 28 -20.45 5.88 -7.14
CA ARG A 28 -19.80 7.20 -7.27
C ARG A 28 -19.77 7.97 -5.95
N ASP A 29 -20.74 7.68 -5.08
CA ASP A 29 -20.78 8.22 -3.73
C ASP A 29 -20.02 7.30 -2.78
N THR A 30 -19.02 7.89 -2.12
CA THR A 30 -18.20 7.23 -1.10
C THR A 30 -18.75 7.61 0.28
N ASP A 31 -18.92 6.59 1.12
CA ASP A 31 -19.63 6.71 2.40
C ASP A 31 -18.88 6.05 3.56
N ILE A 32 -19.42 6.12 4.78
CA ILE A 32 -18.79 5.64 6.03
C ILE A 32 -18.40 4.14 6.01
N GLU A 33 -19.13 3.31 5.28
CA GLU A 33 -18.81 1.89 5.08
C GLU A 33 -17.54 1.69 4.24
N HIS A 34 -17.30 2.58 3.28
CA HIS A 34 -16.09 2.60 2.47
C HIS A 34 -14.89 3.11 3.29
N LEU A 35 -15.11 4.00 4.26
CA LEU A 35 -14.10 4.37 5.25
C LEU A 35 -13.73 3.18 6.13
N LEU A 36 -14.70 2.38 6.58
CA LEU A 36 -14.43 1.17 7.35
C LEU A 36 -13.60 0.16 6.54
N LEU A 37 -13.95 -0.05 5.27
CA LEU A 37 -13.17 -0.88 4.34
C LEU A 37 -11.73 -0.36 4.17
N ALA A 38 -11.57 0.96 4.01
CA ALA A 38 -10.26 1.59 3.91
C ALA A 38 -9.42 1.47 5.19
N LEU A 39 -10.06 1.51 6.37
CA LEU A 39 -9.39 1.30 7.66
C LEU A 39 -8.94 -0.16 7.83
N ALA A 40 -9.77 -1.13 7.42
CA ALA A 40 -9.39 -2.55 7.46
C ALA A 40 -8.14 -2.86 6.59
N LEU A 41 -7.93 -2.05 5.54
CA LEU A 41 -6.77 -2.08 4.65
C LEU A 41 -5.54 -1.33 5.20
N SER A 42 -5.73 -0.52 6.24
CA SER A 42 -4.69 0.36 6.74
C SER A 42 -3.63 -0.43 7.53
N ASP A 43 -2.37 -0.12 7.30
CA ASP A 43 -1.22 -0.58 8.08
C ASP A 43 -1.03 0.18 9.41
N ARG A 44 -1.93 1.14 9.69
CA ARG A 44 -1.90 2.00 10.87
C ARG A 44 -2.58 1.35 12.08
N PRO A 45 -2.42 1.90 13.31
CA PRO A 45 -3.00 1.30 14.52
C PRO A 45 -4.51 1.04 14.43
N ALA A 46 -5.27 1.88 13.72
CA ALA A 46 -6.69 1.64 13.49
C ALA A 46 -6.97 0.33 12.73
N GLY A 47 -6.19 0.03 11.68
CA GLY A 47 -6.33 -1.22 10.93
C GLY A 47 -5.82 -2.43 11.72
N SER A 48 -4.74 -2.25 12.50
CA SER A 48 -4.23 -3.27 13.44
C SER A 48 -5.31 -3.67 14.46
N ALA A 49 -5.95 -2.68 15.10
CA ALA A 49 -7.02 -2.91 16.07
C ALA A 49 -8.22 -3.65 15.44
N LEU A 50 -8.64 -3.28 14.23
CA LEU A 50 -9.69 -3.99 13.51
C LEU A 50 -9.32 -5.47 13.27
N ARG A 51 -8.10 -5.74 12.77
CA ARG A 51 -7.65 -7.10 12.49
C ARG A 51 -7.44 -7.94 13.75
N ALA A 52 -7.02 -7.33 14.86
CA ALA A 52 -6.96 -7.98 16.17
C ALA A 52 -8.34 -8.45 16.65
N CYS A 53 -9.40 -7.76 16.26
CA CYS A 53 -10.80 -8.16 16.48
C CYS A 53 -11.36 -9.09 15.39
N GLY A 54 -10.53 -9.64 14.49
CA GLY A 54 -10.97 -10.52 13.40
C GLY A 54 -11.62 -9.79 12.22
N VAL A 55 -11.62 -8.45 12.20
CA VAL A 55 -12.22 -7.65 11.13
C VAL A 55 -11.26 -7.56 9.94
N SER A 56 -11.34 -8.55 9.06
CA SER A 56 -10.61 -8.56 7.78
C SER A 56 -11.35 -7.80 6.68
N LEU A 57 -10.64 -7.37 5.62
CA LEU A 57 -11.26 -6.74 4.45
C LEU A 57 -12.38 -7.61 3.86
N SER A 58 -12.14 -8.93 3.73
CA SER A 58 -13.12 -9.87 3.17
C SER A 58 -14.36 -10.00 4.05
N ALA A 59 -14.19 -9.96 5.37
CA ALA A 59 -15.30 -9.99 6.33
C ALA A 59 -16.15 -8.72 6.22
N VAL A 60 -15.51 -7.54 6.18
CA VAL A 60 -16.23 -6.25 6.05
C VAL A 60 -16.98 -6.17 4.72
N ARG A 61 -16.36 -6.56 3.60
CA ARG A 61 -17.00 -6.59 2.28
C ARG A 61 -18.26 -7.46 2.27
N ARG A 62 -18.17 -8.65 2.89
CA ARG A 62 -19.30 -9.57 3.03
C ARG A 62 -20.40 -8.99 3.91
N ALA A 63 -20.03 -8.47 5.08
CA ALA A 63 -20.96 -7.88 6.03
C ALA A 63 -21.76 -6.71 5.44
N ILE A 64 -21.12 -5.83 4.66
CA ILE A 64 -21.79 -4.72 3.97
C ILE A 64 -22.77 -5.26 2.92
N ARG A 65 -22.34 -6.22 2.10
CA ARG A 65 -23.22 -6.83 1.09
C ARG A 65 -24.43 -7.51 1.73
N ASP A 66 -24.21 -8.26 2.81
CA ASP A 66 -25.28 -8.97 3.53
C ASP A 66 -26.25 -7.98 4.18
N GLN A 67 -25.75 -6.84 4.66
CA GLN A 67 -26.57 -5.77 5.19
C GLN A 67 -27.42 -5.10 4.10
N GLU A 68 -26.82 -4.73 2.96
CA GLU A 68 -27.56 -4.13 1.84
C GLU A 68 -28.63 -5.07 1.29
N ALA A 69 -28.31 -6.37 1.17
CA ALA A 69 -29.28 -7.38 0.76
C ALA A 69 -30.44 -7.50 1.78
N ALA A 70 -30.15 -7.44 3.09
CA ALA A 70 -31.17 -7.45 4.12
C ALA A 70 -32.05 -6.18 4.11
N GLU A 71 -31.46 -5.01 3.87
CA GLU A 71 -32.17 -3.73 3.74
C GLU A 71 -33.14 -3.75 2.54
N LEU A 72 -32.68 -4.24 1.39
CA LEU A 72 -33.54 -4.41 0.20
C LEU A 72 -34.65 -5.44 0.44
N ALA A 73 -34.32 -6.57 1.07
CA ALA A 73 -35.31 -7.61 1.40
C ALA A 73 -36.39 -7.08 2.37
N ALA A 74 -36.02 -6.25 3.33
CA ALA A 74 -36.97 -5.59 4.24
C ALA A 74 -37.94 -4.64 3.52
N LEU A 75 -37.52 -4.08 2.37
CA LEU A 75 -38.37 -3.28 1.48
C LEU A 75 -39.17 -4.14 0.48
N GLY A 76 -39.12 -5.47 0.59
CA GLY A 76 -39.79 -6.39 -0.33
C GLY A 76 -39.09 -6.53 -1.68
N MET A 77 -37.86 -6.04 -1.82
CA MET A 77 -37.07 -6.11 -3.05
C MET A 77 -36.10 -7.28 -3.00
N SER A 78 -36.20 -8.20 -3.97
CA SER A 78 -35.19 -9.24 -4.21
C SER A 78 -34.35 -8.87 -5.43
N VAL A 79 -33.35 -8.02 -5.21
CA VAL A 79 -32.41 -7.61 -6.27
C VAL A 79 -31.15 -8.47 -6.17
N ARG A 80 -30.74 -9.05 -7.30
CA ARG A 80 -29.39 -9.62 -7.39
C ARG A 80 -28.38 -8.47 -7.30
N MET A 81 -27.65 -8.41 -6.20
CA MET A 81 -26.59 -7.43 -6.04
C MET A 81 -25.54 -7.59 -7.15
N PRO A 82 -25.06 -6.50 -7.76
CA PRO A 82 -24.00 -6.58 -8.75
C PRO A 82 -22.74 -7.17 -8.11
N GLU A 83 -22.06 -8.05 -8.85
CA GLU A 83 -20.77 -8.56 -8.41
C GLU A 83 -19.75 -7.41 -8.40
N PRO A 84 -18.88 -7.33 -7.38
CA PRO A 84 -17.82 -6.33 -7.35
C PRO A 84 -16.93 -6.46 -8.59
N GLY A 85 -16.72 -5.34 -9.28
CA GLY A 85 -15.87 -5.27 -10.46
C GLY A 85 -14.41 -4.96 -10.13
N ARG A 86 -13.64 -4.60 -11.16
CA ARG A 86 -12.30 -4.01 -11.01
C ARG A 86 -12.41 -2.61 -10.40
N ILE A 87 -11.38 -2.19 -9.67
CA ILE A 87 -11.20 -0.80 -9.26
C ILE A 87 -11.02 0.08 -10.51
N VAL A 88 -11.92 1.03 -10.73
CA VAL A 88 -11.91 1.98 -11.87
C VAL A 88 -11.79 3.45 -11.43
N PHE A 89 -11.52 3.68 -10.15
CA PHE A 89 -11.38 5.02 -9.56
C PHE A 89 -10.38 5.90 -10.33
N HIS A 90 -9.24 5.34 -10.75
CA HIS A 90 -8.19 6.08 -11.47
C HIS A 90 -8.48 6.30 -12.96
N GLU A 91 -9.52 5.65 -13.49
CA GLU A 91 -9.88 5.67 -14.91
C GLU A 91 -11.06 6.60 -15.19
N THR A 92 -11.83 6.95 -14.15
CA THR A 92 -13.12 7.62 -14.27
C THR A 92 -13.23 8.80 -13.29
N SER A 93 -14.19 9.70 -13.51
CA SER A 93 -14.38 10.90 -12.69
C SER A 93 -15.72 10.88 -11.92
N GLY A 94 -15.98 11.95 -11.16
CA GLY A 94 -17.28 12.15 -10.50
C GLY A 94 -17.46 11.41 -9.17
N TYR A 95 -16.37 11.06 -8.49
CA TYR A 95 -16.44 10.49 -7.14
C TYR A 95 -16.60 11.60 -6.11
N ALA A 96 -17.59 11.44 -5.24
CA ALA A 96 -17.91 12.40 -4.19
C ALA A 96 -18.07 11.69 -2.83
N TRP A 97 -17.94 12.46 -1.75
CA TRP A 97 -18.29 11.99 -0.42
C TRP A 97 -19.76 12.27 -0.13
N THR A 98 -20.43 11.36 0.57
CA THR A 98 -21.71 11.70 1.20
C THR A 98 -21.51 12.79 2.24
N ARG A 99 -22.55 13.60 2.50
CA ARG A 99 -22.48 14.65 3.54
C ARG A 99 -22.09 14.11 4.91
N ARG A 100 -22.55 12.90 5.27
CA ARG A 100 -22.22 12.27 6.55
C ARG A 100 -20.75 11.86 6.63
N ALA A 101 -20.20 11.28 5.55
CA ALA A 101 -18.79 10.91 5.51
C ALA A 101 -17.88 12.13 5.48
N GLU A 102 -18.26 13.17 4.72
CA GLU A 102 -17.55 14.46 4.68
C GLU A 102 -17.53 15.14 6.06
N ALA A 103 -18.66 15.16 6.76
CA ALA A 103 -18.74 15.68 8.13
C ALA A 103 -17.81 14.91 9.07
N LEU A 104 -17.81 13.57 9.00
CA LEU A 104 -16.94 12.72 9.82
C LEU A 104 -15.45 12.98 9.54
N LEU A 105 -15.04 13.02 8.26
CA LEU A 105 -13.66 13.31 7.86
C LEU A 105 -13.21 14.71 8.29
N SER A 106 -14.11 15.69 8.18
CA SER A 106 -13.88 17.06 8.63
C SER A 106 -13.71 17.13 10.14
N SER A 107 -14.56 16.45 10.91
CA SER A 107 -14.42 16.34 12.37
C SER A 107 -13.11 15.66 12.77
N ALA A 108 -12.69 14.60 12.08
CA ALA A 108 -11.42 13.93 12.32
C ALA A 108 -10.20 14.82 12.00
N ALA A 109 -10.33 15.72 11.02
CA ALA A 109 -9.29 16.67 10.65
C ALA A 109 -9.22 17.87 11.62
N SER A 110 -10.38 18.35 12.08
CA SER A 110 -10.50 19.52 12.96
C SER A 110 -10.28 19.22 14.44
N ALA A 111 -10.45 17.97 14.86
CA ALA A 111 -10.16 17.55 16.23
C ALA A 111 -8.72 17.93 16.59
N ARG A 112 -8.57 18.88 17.53
CA ARG A 112 -7.27 19.16 18.14
C ARG A 112 -6.77 17.88 18.79
N SER A 113 -5.45 17.71 18.80
CA SER A 113 -4.75 16.60 19.43
C SER A 113 -4.85 16.67 20.97
N ASP A 114 -6.06 16.82 21.50
CA ASP A 114 -6.34 16.92 22.94
C ASP A 114 -6.22 15.53 23.60
N SER A 115 -6.24 14.45 22.78
CA SER A 115 -5.70 13.14 23.15
C SER A 115 -4.23 13.06 22.73
N GLU A 116 -3.33 12.93 23.70
CA GLU A 116 -1.92 12.68 23.46
C GLU A 116 -1.74 11.44 22.55
N GLY A 117 -1.35 11.66 21.29
CA GLY A 117 -0.74 10.63 20.44
C GLY A 117 -1.62 9.92 19.42
N ALA A 118 -2.94 10.13 19.37
CA ALA A 118 -3.79 9.42 18.39
C ALA A 118 -3.62 9.98 16.96
N GLY A 119 -3.28 9.10 16.01
CA GLY A 119 -3.19 9.42 14.59
C GLY A 119 -4.55 9.72 13.93
N TYR A 120 -4.51 10.26 12.70
CA TYR A 120 -5.72 10.61 11.95
C TYR A 120 -6.66 9.40 11.76
N THR A 121 -6.12 8.24 11.41
CA THR A 121 -6.88 7.00 11.18
C THR A 121 -7.60 6.50 12.43
N GLU A 122 -7.00 6.65 13.59
CA GLU A 122 -7.53 6.28 14.89
C GLU A 122 -8.69 7.19 15.29
N ARG A 123 -8.57 8.49 14.98
CA ARG A 123 -9.68 9.45 15.14
C ARG A 123 -10.85 9.13 14.23
N VAL A 124 -10.59 8.81 12.96
CA VAL A 124 -11.64 8.37 12.02
C VAL A 124 -12.33 7.11 12.55
N LEU A 125 -11.56 6.09 12.98
CA LEU A 125 -12.14 4.88 13.56
C LEU A 125 -12.98 5.20 14.81
N THR A 126 -12.47 6.02 15.73
CA THR A 126 -13.20 6.42 16.95
C THR A 126 -14.53 7.08 16.61
N LEU A 127 -14.58 7.97 15.62
CA LEU A 127 -15.81 8.62 15.18
C LEU A 127 -16.78 7.63 14.51
N LEU A 128 -16.27 6.68 13.72
CA LEU A 128 -17.10 5.62 13.11
C LEU A 128 -17.74 4.72 14.17
N LEU A 129 -17.04 4.41 15.26
CA LEU A 129 -17.55 3.54 16.33
C LEU A 129 -18.71 4.15 17.12
N VAL A 130 -18.87 5.47 17.08
CA VAL A 130 -19.97 6.21 17.74
C VAL A 130 -20.93 6.84 16.73
N GLU A 131 -20.86 6.42 15.46
CA GLU A 131 -21.70 6.95 14.39
C GLU A 131 -23.19 6.59 14.67
N PRO A 132 -24.10 7.58 14.61
CA PRO A 132 -25.45 7.43 15.16
C PRO A 132 -26.40 6.58 14.30
N SER A 133 -26.09 6.32 13.02
CA SER A 133 -26.98 5.51 12.17
C SER A 133 -26.99 4.03 12.54
N GLY A 134 -26.05 3.56 13.37
CA GLY A 134 -25.91 2.14 13.71
C GLY A 134 -25.26 1.29 12.62
N ARG A 135 -25.09 1.83 11.41
CA ARG A 135 -24.57 1.09 10.25
C ARG A 135 -23.20 0.46 10.50
N VAL A 136 -22.27 1.18 11.12
CA VAL A 136 -20.94 0.63 11.47
C VAL A 136 -21.07 -0.47 12.53
N SER A 137 -21.95 -0.29 13.52
CA SER A 137 -22.20 -1.29 14.56
C SER A 137 -22.74 -2.59 13.97
N ASP A 138 -23.69 -2.50 13.04
CA ASP A 138 -24.29 -3.65 12.36
C ASP A 138 -23.27 -4.41 11.49
N VAL A 139 -22.43 -3.69 10.75
CA VAL A 139 -21.34 -4.30 9.96
C VAL A 139 -20.35 -5.03 10.87
N LEU A 140 -19.97 -4.44 12.01
CA LEU A 140 -19.05 -5.07 12.96
C LEU A 140 -19.68 -6.31 13.62
N ALA A 141 -20.96 -6.24 13.99
CA ALA A 141 -21.70 -7.37 14.55
C ALA A 141 -21.73 -8.57 13.58
N ARG A 142 -21.91 -8.31 12.28
CA ARG A 142 -21.83 -9.34 11.22
C ARG A 142 -20.41 -9.88 11.03
N CYS A 143 -19.38 -9.11 11.36
CA CYS A 143 -18.00 -9.59 11.41
C CYS A 143 -17.69 -10.40 12.69
N GLY A 144 -18.65 -10.53 13.62
CA GLY A 144 -18.46 -11.26 14.87
C GLY A 144 -17.80 -10.45 15.99
N THR A 145 -17.85 -9.10 15.92
CA THR A 145 -17.30 -8.22 16.97
C THR A 145 -18.24 -7.06 17.29
N SER A 146 -17.93 -6.27 18.31
CA SER A 146 -18.67 -5.07 18.72
C SER A 146 -17.83 -3.80 18.64
N THR A 147 -18.50 -2.64 18.58
CA THR A 147 -17.82 -1.34 18.66
C THR A 147 -17.02 -1.17 19.97
N ALA A 148 -17.48 -1.80 21.05
CA ALA A 148 -16.79 -1.79 22.35
C ALA A 148 -15.48 -2.59 22.31
N GLU A 149 -15.48 -3.77 21.69
CA GLU A 149 -14.28 -4.60 21.53
C GLU A 149 -13.24 -3.91 20.65
N VAL A 150 -13.65 -3.32 19.52
CA VAL A 150 -12.73 -2.57 18.65
C VAL A 150 -12.14 -1.36 19.37
N ARG A 151 -12.93 -0.65 20.19
CA ARG A 151 -12.43 0.46 21.01
C ARG A 151 -11.43 0.00 22.07
N LEU A 152 -11.67 -1.15 22.69
CA LEU A 152 -10.73 -1.76 23.64
C LEU A 152 -9.43 -2.17 22.94
N ALA A 153 -9.51 -2.77 21.74
CA ALA A 153 -8.33 -3.12 20.95
C ALA A 153 -7.53 -1.87 20.55
N LEU A 154 -8.20 -0.80 20.12
CA LEU A 154 -7.57 0.47 19.76
C LEU A 154 -6.83 1.11 20.95
N ALA A 155 -7.43 1.07 22.14
CA ALA A 155 -6.82 1.55 23.39
C ALA A 155 -5.68 0.63 23.88
N GLY A 156 -5.81 -0.68 23.69
CA GLY A 156 -4.79 -1.66 24.05
C GLY A 156 -3.55 -1.58 23.17
N ASP A 157 -3.73 -1.30 21.86
CA ASP A 157 -2.62 -1.16 20.92
C ASP A 157 -1.81 0.12 21.19
N THR A 158 -2.44 1.19 21.70
CA THR A 158 -1.72 2.39 22.19
C THR A 158 -0.80 2.12 23.39
N GLY A 159 -1.02 1.05 24.16
CA GLY A 159 -0.21 0.71 25.35
C GLY A 159 0.96 -0.25 25.10
N LYS A 160 1.01 -0.92 23.94
CA LYS A 160 2.02 -1.95 23.58
C LYS A 160 2.92 -1.55 22.41
N ILE A 161 3.12 -0.26 22.19
CA ILE A 161 4.06 0.25 21.19
C ILE A 161 5.44 0.36 21.86
N PRO A 162 6.42 -0.56 21.64
CA PRO A 162 7.79 -0.10 21.64
C PRO A 162 7.85 1.02 20.59
N ALA A 163 8.43 2.16 20.93
CA ALA A 163 8.46 3.42 20.16
C ALA A 163 9.06 3.34 18.72
N ALA A 164 9.14 2.14 18.15
CA ALA A 164 9.50 1.79 16.80
C ALA A 164 8.29 1.60 15.85
N SER A 165 7.07 1.28 16.30
CA SER A 165 5.94 0.93 15.40
C SER A 165 4.88 2.03 15.18
N SER A 166 4.96 3.16 15.88
CA SER A 166 4.12 4.32 15.55
C SER A 166 4.71 5.05 14.33
N ALA A 167 4.25 4.68 13.13
CA ALA A 167 3.76 5.57 12.07
C ALA A 167 4.53 6.86 11.70
N ARG A 168 5.76 7.06 12.16
CA ARG A 168 6.78 7.71 11.37
C ARG A 168 7.04 6.67 10.29
N ALA A 169 6.89 7.06 9.03
CA ALA A 169 7.90 6.70 8.06
C ALA A 169 9.24 7.22 8.62
N ARG A 170 9.78 6.56 9.65
CA ARG A 170 11.20 6.59 9.96
C ARG A 170 11.72 5.77 8.80
N MET A 171 11.87 6.44 7.67
CA MET A 171 12.79 6.01 6.66
C MET A 171 14.13 6.00 7.38
N GLU A 172 14.44 4.86 8.00
CA GLU A 172 15.75 4.54 8.52
C GLU A 172 16.62 4.43 7.28
N LEU A 173 17.14 5.58 6.88
CA LEU A 173 18.23 5.65 5.94
C LEU A 173 19.44 5.13 6.69
N ASP A 174 19.69 3.84 6.60
CA ASP A 174 20.95 3.29 7.04
C ASP A 174 22.04 3.82 6.09
N VAL A 175 22.68 4.91 6.52
CA VAL A 175 23.84 5.48 5.82
C VAL A 175 25.10 4.66 6.10
N ALA A 176 25.09 3.74 7.07
CA ALA A 176 26.22 2.86 7.37
C ALA A 176 25.78 1.65 8.22
N GLY A 177 26.26 0.43 7.91
CA GLY A 177 26.51 -0.54 8.97
C GLY A 177 26.33 -2.02 8.68
N ALA A 178 25.46 -2.45 7.77
CA ALA A 178 25.42 -3.86 7.39
C ALA A 178 26.61 -4.16 6.47
N ALA A 179 27.51 -5.06 6.87
CA ALA A 179 28.68 -5.46 6.10
C ALA A 179 28.27 -5.86 4.67
N GLY A 180 28.44 -4.93 3.71
CA GLY A 180 28.01 -5.10 2.30
C GLY A 180 27.37 -3.88 1.63
N THR A 181 26.91 -2.85 2.37
CA THR A 181 26.15 -1.71 1.80
C THR A 181 26.95 -0.42 1.56
N ARG A 182 28.29 -0.44 1.66
CA ARG A 182 29.13 0.73 1.33
C ARG A 182 28.85 1.16 -0.11
N GLY A 183 28.31 2.38 -0.28
CA GLY A 183 28.01 2.93 -1.60
C GLY A 183 26.54 2.88 -2.01
N TRP A 184 25.62 2.47 -1.12
CA TRP A 184 24.18 2.49 -1.40
C TRP A 184 23.45 3.54 -0.54
N VAL A 185 22.25 3.92 -0.98
CA VAL A 185 21.27 4.66 -0.18
C VAL A 185 20.04 3.77 -0.08
N SER A 186 19.63 3.45 1.14
CA SER A 186 18.47 2.62 1.41
C SER A 186 17.28 3.45 1.86
N GLY A 187 16.07 2.96 1.59
CA GLY A 187 14.86 3.35 2.30
C GLY A 187 14.03 2.11 2.55
N THR A 188 13.31 2.10 3.66
CA THR A 188 12.44 0.99 4.05
C THR A 188 11.04 1.50 4.33
N SER A 189 10.03 0.72 3.96
CA SER A 189 8.63 0.90 4.36
C SER A 189 7.97 -0.45 4.62
N GLU A 190 7.00 -0.50 5.52
CA GLU A 190 6.13 -1.66 5.67
C GLU A 190 4.79 -1.40 5.00
N VAL A 191 4.17 -2.45 4.46
CA VAL A 191 2.84 -2.42 3.88
C VAL A 191 2.06 -3.67 4.27
N PHE A 192 0.78 -3.49 4.54
CA PHE A 192 -0.15 -4.61 4.73
C PHE A 192 -0.77 -5.03 3.39
N VAL A 193 -0.75 -6.33 3.11
CA VAL A 193 -1.35 -6.95 1.93
C VAL A 193 -2.45 -7.91 2.39
N PRO A 194 -3.71 -7.73 1.94
CA PRO A 194 -4.86 -8.54 2.39
C PRO A 194 -4.91 -9.91 1.70
N ALA A 195 -3.79 -10.63 1.65
CA ALA A 195 -3.66 -11.96 1.09
C ALA A 195 -2.70 -12.81 1.94
N VAL A 196 -2.79 -14.13 1.81
CA VAL A 196 -1.92 -15.05 2.54
C VAL A 196 -0.48 -14.99 2.00
N PRO A 197 0.55 -15.28 2.81
CA PRO A 197 1.95 -15.13 2.38
C PRO A 197 2.30 -15.91 1.12
N ALA A 198 1.67 -17.07 0.90
CA ALA A 198 1.87 -17.89 -0.29
C ALA A 198 1.43 -17.19 -1.58
N ASP A 199 0.30 -16.49 -1.56
CA ASP A 199 -0.22 -15.76 -2.73
C ASP A 199 0.64 -14.51 -3.02
N VAL A 200 1.07 -13.82 -1.96
CA VAL A 200 1.99 -12.68 -2.06
C VAL A 200 3.34 -13.13 -2.62
N TRP A 201 3.86 -14.26 -2.15
CA TRP A 201 5.07 -14.88 -2.68
C TRP A 201 4.94 -15.19 -4.17
N ALA A 202 3.86 -15.87 -4.57
CA ALA A 202 3.61 -16.25 -5.96
C ALA A 202 3.57 -15.03 -6.91
N LEU A 203 2.99 -13.91 -6.47
CA LEU A 203 3.04 -12.64 -7.23
C LEU A 203 4.47 -12.09 -7.34
N LEU A 204 5.21 -12.10 -6.23
CA LEU A 204 6.50 -11.43 -6.13
C LEU A 204 7.65 -12.16 -6.85
N VAL A 205 7.56 -13.49 -7.01
CA VAL A 205 8.57 -14.28 -7.72
C VAL A 205 8.37 -14.32 -9.23
N ASP A 206 7.15 -14.07 -9.71
CA ASP A 206 6.86 -14.13 -11.15
C ASP A 206 7.37 -12.85 -11.85
N PRO A 207 8.39 -12.93 -12.72
CA PRO A 207 8.93 -11.78 -13.44
C PRO A 207 7.88 -11.12 -14.35
N LEU A 208 6.91 -11.88 -14.88
CA LEU A 208 5.90 -11.34 -15.78
C LEU A 208 4.84 -10.52 -15.04
N ARG A 209 4.71 -10.72 -13.72
CA ARG A 209 3.76 -10.00 -12.86
C ARG A 209 4.36 -8.80 -12.15
N ILE A 210 5.64 -8.49 -12.39
CA ILE A 210 6.29 -7.26 -11.91
C ILE A 210 5.50 -5.98 -12.24
N PRO A 211 4.89 -5.82 -13.44
CA PRO A 211 4.07 -4.64 -13.73
C PRO A 211 2.88 -4.43 -12.77
N GLU A 212 2.39 -5.50 -12.12
CA GLU A 212 1.25 -5.41 -11.19
C GLU A 212 1.63 -4.71 -9.87
N TRP A 213 2.88 -4.86 -9.42
CA TRP A 213 3.34 -4.33 -8.12
C TRP A 213 4.44 -3.28 -8.22
N PHE A 214 5.09 -3.13 -9.38
CA PHE A 214 6.10 -2.08 -9.61
C PHE A 214 5.68 -1.12 -10.73
N PRO A 215 4.99 -0.01 -10.40
CA PRO A 215 4.41 0.92 -11.38
C PRO A 215 5.38 1.58 -12.37
N ALA A 216 6.69 1.50 -12.12
CA ALA A 216 7.71 2.02 -13.02
C ALA A 216 7.99 1.10 -14.22
N ILE A 217 7.39 -0.11 -14.22
CA ILE A 217 7.49 -1.12 -15.26
C ILE A 217 6.10 -1.36 -15.83
N GLY A 218 5.96 -1.23 -17.15
CA GLY A 218 4.70 -1.45 -17.87
C GLY A 218 4.61 -2.85 -18.46
N THR A 219 5.71 -3.39 -18.99
CA THR A 219 5.78 -4.75 -19.51
C THR A 219 7.11 -5.39 -19.20
N VAL A 220 7.11 -6.71 -19.05
CA VAL A 220 8.31 -7.55 -18.95
C VAL A 220 8.26 -8.56 -20.09
N SER A 221 9.35 -8.71 -20.83
CA SER A 221 9.45 -9.60 -21.99
C SER A 221 10.79 -10.32 -22.01
N GLY A 222 10.77 -11.60 -22.41
CA GLY A 222 11.93 -12.41 -22.81
C GLY A 222 13.10 -12.52 -21.80
N LEU A 223 13.98 -13.49 -22.02
CA LEU A 223 15.28 -13.51 -21.34
C LEU A 223 16.22 -12.52 -22.04
N ALA A 224 16.84 -11.63 -21.28
CA ALA A 224 17.83 -10.67 -21.75
C ALA A 224 19.19 -11.38 -21.93
N GLU A 225 19.29 -12.18 -23.00
CA GLU A 225 20.45 -12.96 -23.44
C GLU A 225 20.97 -14.07 -22.50
N ASP A 226 21.04 -15.26 -23.09
CA ASP A 226 21.64 -16.51 -22.60
C ASP A 226 23.16 -16.46 -22.82
N LYS A 227 23.89 -15.74 -21.97
CA LYS A 227 25.36 -15.93 -21.91
C LYS A 227 25.62 -17.08 -20.95
N GLY A 228 25.70 -18.27 -21.53
CA GLY A 228 25.93 -19.57 -20.90
C GLY A 228 26.66 -19.47 -19.57
N LEU A 229 25.87 -19.51 -18.50
CA LEU A 229 26.31 -19.65 -17.13
C LEU A 229 25.21 -20.45 -16.44
N GLU A 230 25.57 -21.70 -16.17
CA GLU A 230 25.00 -22.67 -15.25
C GLU A 230 23.58 -22.42 -14.73
N ASP A 231 22.77 -23.47 -14.87
CA ASP A 231 21.35 -23.66 -14.57
C ASP A 231 20.96 -23.32 -13.11
N ASN A 232 21.12 -22.06 -12.73
CA ASN A 232 20.72 -21.51 -11.45
C ASN A 232 19.64 -20.46 -11.72
N GLU A 233 18.39 -20.73 -11.31
CA GLU A 233 17.23 -19.86 -11.57
C GLU A 233 17.46 -18.40 -11.12
N SER A 234 18.40 -18.18 -10.19
CA SER A 234 18.83 -16.87 -9.65
C SER A 234 19.74 -16.05 -10.58
N SER A 235 20.10 -16.52 -11.78
CA SER A 235 20.93 -15.78 -12.75
C SER A 235 20.12 -15.18 -13.91
N ARG A 236 18.84 -15.56 -14.05
CA ARG A 236 18.00 -15.16 -15.18
C ARG A 236 17.71 -13.66 -15.14
N ARG A 237 17.80 -13.04 -16.32
CA ARG A 237 17.57 -11.61 -16.54
C ARG A 237 16.49 -11.44 -17.58
N TRP A 238 15.62 -10.47 -17.39
CA TRP A 238 14.51 -10.15 -18.28
C TRP A 238 14.60 -8.72 -18.81
N TRP A 239 14.02 -8.48 -19.99
CA TRP A 239 13.79 -7.12 -20.46
C TRP A 239 12.51 -6.56 -19.87
N ALA A 240 12.53 -5.28 -19.51
CA ALA A 240 11.36 -4.55 -19.08
C ALA A 240 11.28 -3.20 -19.79
N LEU A 241 10.05 -2.75 -20.03
CA LEU A 241 9.75 -1.46 -20.61
C LEU A 241 8.98 -0.60 -19.61
N ALA A 242 9.34 0.67 -19.53
CA ALA A 242 8.57 1.66 -18.77
C ALA A 242 7.17 1.86 -19.40
N PRO A 243 6.13 2.11 -18.60
CA PRO A 243 4.80 2.38 -19.13
C PRO A 243 4.79 3.67 -19.95
N THR A 244 4.17 3.62 -21.14
CA THR A 244 3.98 4.79 -22.02
C THR A 244 2.59 5.39 -21.92
N THR A 245 1.70 4.76 -21.18
CA THR A 245 0.30 5.16 -21.00
C THR A 245 -0.07 5.06 -19.53
N ARG A 246 -0.79 6.06 -19.03
CA ARG A 246 -1.38 6.07 -17.69
C ARG A 246 -2.62 5.17 -17.64
N PRO A 247 -3.09 4.81 -16.43
CA PRO A 247 -4.37 4.12 -16.27
C PRO A 247 -5.56 4.88 -16.90
N ASP A 248 -5.52 6.21 -16.93
CA ASP A 248 -6.55 7.08 -17.56
C ASP A 248 -6.43 7.18 -19.09
N GLY A 249 -5.58 6.36 -19.72
CA GLY A 249 -5.35 6.35 -21.17
C GLY A 249 -4.44 7.48 -21.68
N LYS A 250 -4.00 8.41 -20.83
CA LYS A 250 -3.12 9.51 -21.26
C LYS A 250 -1.67 9.05 -21.45
N SER A 251 -1.01 9.57 -22.48
CA SER A 251 0.39 9.25 -22.75
C SER A 251 1.35 9.77 -21.67
N ILE A 252 2.33 8.96 -21.29
CA ILE A 252 3.45 9.32 -20.44
C ILE A 252 4.69 9.52 -21.31
N ARG A 253 5.30 10.71 -21.23
CA ARG A 253 6.58 10.96 -21.90
C ARG A 253 7.72 10.39 -21.06
N VAL A 254 8.27 9.26 -21.49
CA VAL A 254 9.50 8.67 -20.94
C VAL A 254 10.66 8.96 -21.90
N ARG A 255 11.78 9.46 -21.38
CA ARG A 255 13.00 9.68 -22.19
C ARG A 255 13.54 8.33 -22.69
N GLU A 256 14.01 8.30 -23.94
CA GLU A 256 14.51 7.10 -24.65
C GLU A 256 15.41 6.22 -23.76
N GLN A 257 16.44 6.82 -23.17
CA GLN A 257 17.45 6.17 -22.32
C GLN A 257 16.90 5.52 -21.03
N PHE A 258 15.67 5.85 -20.62
CA PHE A 258 14.99 5.28 -19.45
C PHE A 258 13.81 4.38 -19.83
N ARG A 259 13.57 4.14 -21.14
CA ARG A 259 12.47 3.29 -21.61
C ARG A 259 12.76 1.82 -21.33
N ARG A 260 13.96 1.35 -21.63
CA ARG A 260 14.36 -0.03 -21.39
C ARG A 260 15.00 -0.18 -20.02
N ARG A 261 14.74 -1.33 -19.40
CA ARG A 261 15.35 -1.78 -18.16
C ARG A 261 15.69 -3.24 -18.26
N THR A 262 16.73 -3.65 -17.57
CA THR A 262 16.94 -5.06 -17.23
C THR A 262 16.38 -5.32 -15.85
N VAL A 263 15.78 -6.49 -15.68
CA VAL A 263 15.27 -6.98 -14.40
C VAL A 263 15.96 -8.30 -14.10
N GLN A 264 16.46 -8.46 -12.88
CA GLN A 264 17.14 -9.68 -12.48
C GLN A 264 16.72 -10.06 -11.07
N MET A 265 16.37 -11.33 -10.86
CA MET A 265 16.18 -11.87 -9.52
C MET A 265 17.56 -12.17 -8.96
N ILE A 266 17.93 -11.56 -7.84
CA ILE A 266 19.24 -11.75 -7.21
C ILE A 266 19.17 -12.84 -6.14
N GLU A 267 18.05 -12.89 -5.44
CA GLU A 267 17.83 -13.82 -4.34
C GLU A 267 16.34 -14.10 -4.20
N ALA A 268 15.98 -15.36 -3.94
CA ALA A 268 14.63 -15.77 -3.58
C ALA A 268 14.71 -16.85 -2.50
N ARG A 269 14.21 -16.54 -1.31
CA ARG A 269 14.02 -17.48 -0.21
C ARG A 269 12.54 -17.79 -0.10
N ALA A 270 12.17 -19.03 -0.43
CA ALA A 270 10.79 -19.49 -0.57
C ALA A 270 9.89 -19.00 0.59
N GLY A 271 8.88 -18.20 0.27
CA GLY A 271 7.89 -17.69 1.22
C GLY A 271 8.39 -16.61 2.19
N GLU A 272 9.69 -16.28 2.18
CA GLU A 272 10.31 -15.39 3.16
C GLU A 272 10.76 -14.07 2.55
N SER A 273 11.55 -14.11 1.48
CA SER A 273 12.09 -12.89 0.90
C SER A 273 12.49 -13.03 -0.57
N VAL A 274 12.30 -11.95 -1.32
CA VAL A 274 12.77 -11.85 -2.70
C VAL A 274 13.52 -10.54 -2.92
N ARG A 275 14.60 -10.60 -3.68
CA ARG A 275 15.40 -9.43 -4.09
C ARG A 275 15.45 -9.33 -5.60
N TRP A 276 14.95 -8.22 -6.10
CA TRP A 276 15.02 -7.86 -7.52
C TRP A 276 16.01 -6.72 -7.73
N ARG A 277 16.76 -6.79 -8.84
CA ARG A 277 17.65 -5.74 -9.33
C ARG A 277 17.12 -5.18 -10.64
N PHE A 278 17.19 -3.86 -10.75
CA PHE A 278 16.74 -3.07 -11.88
C PHE A 278 17.87 -2.16 -12.36
N GLU A 279 18.19 -2.23 -13.65
CA GLU A 279 19.23 -1.41 -14.27
C GLU A 279 18.73 -0.79 -15.59
N PHE A 280 19.36 0.32 -15.98
CA PHE A 280 19.06 1.00 -17.24
C PHE A 280 20.21 0.77 -18.22
N PRO A 281 20.07 -0.15 -19.19
CA PRO A 281 21.14 -0.47 -20.15
C PRO A 281 21.55 0.74 -21.00
N ASP A 282 20.58 1.60 -21.35
CA ASP A 282 20.77 2.70 -22.29
C ASP A 282 21.17 4.01 -21.59
N ALA A 283 21.35 3.98 -20.27
CA ALA A 283 21.75 5.14 -19.48
C ALA A 283 22.97 4.80 -18.61
N ALA A 284 24.16 4.92 -19.18
CA ALA A 284 25.43 4.59 -18.51
C ALA A 284 25.69 5.30 -17.17
N ARG A 285 24.99 6.41 -16.89
CA ARG A 285 25.08 7.16 -15.62
C ARG A 285 23.92 6.89 -14.66
N ALA A 286 22.93 6.10 -15.06
CA ALA A 286 21.83 5.72 -14.19
C ALA A 286 22.34 4.72 -13.15
N GLY A 287 21.94 4.92 -11.90
CA GLY A 287 22.29 3.99 -10.83
C GLY A 287 21.44 2.73 -10.90
N THR A 288 22.01 1.61 -10.44
CA THR A 288 21.29 0.37 -10.15
C THR A 288 20.34 0.56 -8.96
N GLN A 289 19.16 -0.04 -9.05
CA GLN A 289 18.18 -0.11 -7.97
C GLN A 289 17.91 -1.57 -7.61
N ASP A 290 18.02 -1.91 -6.33
CA ASP A 290 17.53 -3.18 -5.81
C ASP A 290 16.26 -2.94 -4.97
N ILE A 291 15.28 -3.82 -5.10
CA ILE A 291 14.09 -3.89 -4.25
C ILE A 291 14.12 -5.23 -3.53
N VAL A 292 14.06 -5.19 -2.21
CA VAL A 292 13.90 -6.37 -1.35
C VAL A 292 12.50 -6.35 -0.76
N CYS A 293 11.81 -7.48 -0.83
CA CYS A 293 10.52 -7.70 -0.20
C CYS A 293 10.68 -8.82 0.81
N ASP A 294 10.55 -8.53 2.10
CA ASP A 294 10.48 -9.54 3.16
C ASP A 294 9.02 -9.74 3.59
N LEU A 295 8.58 -10.99 3.66
CA LEU A 295 7.21 -11.37 3.98
C LEU A 295 7.14 -11.86 5.42
N ARG A 296 6.11 -11.43 6.15
CA ARG A 296 5.76 -11.93 7.47
C ARG A 296 4.26 -12.14 7.57
N GLU A 297 3.85 -13.23 8.19
CA GLU A 297 2.45 -13.45 8.50
C GLU A 297 1.94 -12.37 9.47
N ASP A 298 0.71 -11.89 9.23
CA ASP A 298 0.05 -10.88 10.05
C ASP A 298 -1.43 -11.24 10.18
N ALA A 299 -2.08 -10.76 11.24
CA ALA A 299 -3.50 -11.04 11.47
C ALA A 299 -4.32 -10.59 10.24
N GLY A 300 -4.95 -11.55 9.54
CA GLY A 300 -5.80 -11.27 8.37
C GLY A 300 -5.06 -11.01 7.06
N GLY A 301 -3.74 -11.26 6.96
CA GLY A 301 -2.99 -11.11 5.70
C GLY A 301 -1.48 -11.27 5.85
N THR A 302 -0.74 -10.51 5.05
CA THR A 302 0.72 -10.53 5.03
C THR A 302 1.27 -9.13 5.24
N ARG A 303 2.25 -8.99 6.12
CA ARG A 303 3.05 -7.78 6.27
C ARG A 303 4.29 -7.90 5.38
N VAL A 304 4.43 -6.97 4.45
CA VAL A 304 5.57 -6.91 3.52
C VAL A 304 6.46 -5.74 3.91
N ARG A 305 7.70 -6.03 4.26
CA ARG A 305 8.76 -5.02 4.43
C ARG A 305 9.45 -4.81 3.08
N LEU A 306 9.29 -3.62 2.54
CA LEU A 306 9.89 -3.18 1.28
C LEU A 306 11.16 -2.39 1.59
N THR A 307 12.29 -2.81 1.04
CA THR A 307 13.56 -2.10 1.12
C THR A 307 14.04 -1.73 -0.27
N ALA A 308 14.13 -0.43 -0.57
CA ALA A 308 14.71 0.06 -1.82
C ALA A 308 16.18 0.45 -1.58
N LEU A 309 17.09 -0.14 -2.33
CA LEU A 309 18.52 0.15 -2.29
C LEU A 309 18.91 0.81 -3.62
N TRP A 310 19.50 2.00 -3.57
CA TRP A 310 19.94 2.73 -4.77
C TRP A 310 21.46 2.91 -4.72
N ALA A 311 22.16 2.54 -5.79
CA ALA A 311 23.59 2.79 -5.89
C ALA A 311 23.90 4.31 -5.79
N ARG A 312 24.97 4.69 -5.09
CA ARG A 312 25.44 6.08 -5.05
C ARG A 312 26.21 6.39 -6.33
N PRO A 313 26.02 7.60 -6.90
CA PRO A 313 26.93 8.08 -7.92
C PRO A 313 28.36 8.14 -7.35
N GLN A 314 29.34 7.65 -8.10
CA GLN A 314 30.76 7.71 -7.76
C GLN A 314 31.39 9.04 -8.21
N GLY A 315 32.46 9.49 -7.54
CA GLY A 315 33.23 10.69 -7.90
C GLY A 315 32.84 11.99 -7.18
N TRP A 316 33.21 13.14 -7.77
CA TRP A 316 33.02 14.50 -7.25
C TRP A 316 31.58 14.85 -6.82
N CYS A 317 30.58 14.15 -7.36
CA CYS A 317 29.18 14.26 -6.94
C CYS A 317 28.92 13.81 -5.49
N ARG A 318 29.87 13.14 -4.81
CA ARG A 318 29.79 12.87 -3.36
C ARG A 318 29.77 14.14 -2.52
N LEU A 319 30.52 15.18 -2.91
CA LEU A 319 30.57 16.46 -2.17
C LEU A 319 29.26 17.26 -2.33
N VAL A 320 28.59 17.15 -3.48
CA VAL A 320 27.26 17.75 -3.72
C VAL A 320 26.12 16.94 -3.07
N GLY A 321 26.36 15.65 -2.76
CA GLY A 321 25.37 14.72 -2.23
C GLY A 321 24.83 15.05 -0.83
N VAL A 322 25.54 15.86 -0.04
CA VAL A 322 25.07 16.31 1.29
C VAL A 322 23.91 17.31 1.15
N LEU A 323 23.94 18.17 0.13
CA LEU A 323 22.88 19.14 -0.16
C LEU A 323 21.65 18.51 -0.84
N LEU A 324 21.84 17.43 -1.61
CA LEU A 324 20.79 16.72 -2.37
C LEU A 324 20.18 15.50 -1.64
N SER A 325 20.47 15.32 -0.34
CA SER A 325 19.96 14.19 0.43
C SER A 325 18.43 14.26 0.59
N GLY A 326 17.85 15.44 0.83
CA GLY A 326 16.39 15.67 0.93
C GLY A 326 15.57 15.21 -0.28
N PRO A 327 15.85 15.68 -1.52
CA PRO A 327 15.08 15.26 -2.69
C PRO A 327 15.24 13.78 -3.03
N ARG A 328 16.43 13.19 -2.86
CA ARG A 328 16.62 11.74 -3.09
C ARG A 328 15.80 10.89 -2.12
N ARG A 329 15.74 11.31 -0.86
CA ARG A 329 14.91 10.70 0.17
C ARG A 329 13.42 10.72 -0.20
N LEU A 330 12.94 11.86 -0.68
CA LEU A 330 11.56 12.00 -1.15
C LEU A 330 11.25 11.05 -2.33
N VAL A 331 12.18 10.91 -3.28
CA VAL A 331 12.02 9.99 -4.42
C VAL A 331 11.97 8.54 -3.98
N ILE A 332 12.86 8.11 -3.08
CA ILE A 332 12.85 6.73 -2.55
C ILE A 332 11.55 6.47 -1.79
N TRP A 333 11.11 7.42 -0.96
CA TRP A 333 9.83 7.32 -0.25
C TRP A 333 8.64 7.21 -1.21
N LEU A 334 8.58 8.07 -2.24
CA LEU A 334 7.51 8.03 -3.22
C LEU A 334 7.50 6.72 -4.00
N ASN A 335 8.69 6.19 -4.34
CA ASN A 335 8.82 4.91 -5.02
C ASN A 335 8.30 3.74 -4.17
N LEU A 336 8.72 3.68 -2.90
CA LEU A 336 8.25 2.67 -1.96
C LEU A 336 6.74 2.78 -1.69
N PHE A 337 6.22 4.00 -1.55
CA PHE A 337 4.79 4.25 -1.40
C PHE A 337 3.98 3.76 -2.60
N GLN A 338 4.46 4.01 -3.82
CA GLN A 338 3.82 3.53 -5.04
C GLN A 338 3.86 2.01 -5.15
N ILE A 339 4.99 1.38 -4.82
CA ILE A 339 5.14 -0.09 -4.82
C ILE A 339 4.21 -0.70 -3.78
N GLY A 340 4.21 -0.21 -2.54
CA GLY A 340 3.33 -0.71 -1.49
C GLY A 340 1.85 -0.57 -1.85
N GLY A 341 1.45 0.59 -2.39
CA GLY A 341 0.09 0.80 -2.87
C GLY A 341 -0.31 -0.13 -4.02
N ALA A 342 0.59 -0.37 -4.98
CA ALA A 342 0.35 -1.29 -6.10
C ALA A 342 0.26 -2.74 -5.64
N LEU A 343 1.19 -3.17 -4.79
CA LEU A 343 1.21 -4.51 -4.19
C LEU A 343 -0.09 -4.80 -3.43
N SER A 344 -0.54 -3.86 -2.58
CA SER A 344 -1.79 -4.03 -1.84
C SER A 344 -3.01 -4.06 -2.78
N ARG A 345 -3.00 -3.31 -3.89
CA ARG A 345 -4.08 -3.32 -4.90
C ARG A 345 -4.15 -4.61 -5.73
N ALA A 346 -3.02 -5.26 -6.00
CA ALA A 346 -2.99 -6.50 -6.77
C ALA A 346 -3.82 -7.64 -6.14
N PHE A 347 -4.14 -7.54 -4.85
CA PHE A 347 -4.92 -8.52 -4.10
C PHE A 347 -6.31 -8.02 -3.67
N ARG A 348 -6.82 -6.93 -4.26
CA ARG A 348 -8.10 -6.31 -3.86
C ARG A 348 -9.21 -6.46 -4.88
#